data_AF-A0A6B3BTA3-F1
#
_entry.id   AF-A0A6B3BTA3-F1
#
_cell.length_a   1.000
_cell.length_b   1.000
_cell.length_c   1.000
_cell.angle_alpha   90.00
_cell.angle_beta   90.00
_cell.angle_gamma   90.00
#
_symmetry.space_group_name_H-M   'P 1'
#
loop_
_entity.id
_entity.type
_entity.pdbx_description
1 polymer ?
#
loop_
_entity_poly.entity_id
_entity_poly.type
_entity_poly.pdbx_seq_one_letter_code
_entity_poly.pdbx_strand_id
1 'polypeptide(L)' 'MGLTQERVAAQAGMSQGALSRLEHGRGVPTLPLLERLAAAMSSNLLIALSPHGDFRVVFRTPVR' A
#
# COMPACT_ATOMS: atom_id res chain seq x y z
N MET A 1 1.14 -8.59 -16.16
CA MET A 1 -0.29 -8.79 -15.85
C MET A 1 -0.35 -9.67 -14.60
N GLY A 2 -1.06 -9.37 -13.53
CA GLY A 2 -1.99 -8.28 -13.27
C GLY A 2 -2.55 -8.59 -11.88
N LEU A 3 -1.99 -7.97 -10.84
CA LEU A 3 -2.65 -7.96 -9.55
C LEU A 3 -3.89 -7.09 -9.74
N THR A 4 -5.07 -7.70 -9.77
CA THR A 4 -6.31 -6.93 -9.77
C THR A 4 -6.47 -6.30 -8.40
N GLN A 5 -7.20 -5.19 -8.35
CA GLN A 5 -7.48 -4.53 -7.08
C GLN A 5 -8.20 -5.46 -6.11
N GLU A 6 -9.11 -6.31 -6.61
CA GLU A 6 -9.79 -7.33 -5.83
C GLU A 6 -8.80 -8.30 -5.19
N ARG A 7 -7.80 -8.75 -5.95
CA ARG A 7 -6.80 -9.70 -5.45
C ARG A 7 -5.90 -9.10 -4.38
N VAL A 8 -5.41 -7.87 -4.59
CA VAL A 8 -4.60 -7.16 -3.59
C VAL A 8 -5.41 -6.89 -2.33
N ALA A 9 -6.65 -6.42 -2.48
CA ALA A 9 -7.52 -6.13 -1.35
C ALA A 9 -7.79 -7.39 -0.51
N ALA A 10 -8.13 -8.51 -1.18
CA ALA A 10 -8.34 -9.79 -0.52
C ALA A 10 -7.09 -10.25 0.25
N GLN A 11 -5.90 -10.19 -0.36
CA GLN A 11 -4.64 -10.55 0.29
C GLN A 11 -4.29 -9.62 1.45
N ALA A 12 -4.64 -8.33 1.36
CA ALA A 12 -4.43 -7.35 2.41
C ALA A 12 -5.52 -7.35 3.49
N GLY A 13 -6.51 -8.26 3.41
CA GLY A 13 -7.60 -8.36 4.39
C GLY A 13 -8.53 -7.14 4.38
N MET A 14 -8.81 -6.57 3.22
CA MET A 14 -9.74 -5.44 3.05
C MET A 14 -10.65 -5.64 1.84
N SER A 15 -11.71 -4.82 1.72
CA SER A 15 -12.56 -4.84 0.53
C SER A 15 -11.92 -4.09 -0.64
N GLN A 16 -12.24 -4.49 -1.87
CA GLN A 16 -11.80 -3.79 -3.08
C GLN A 16 -12.21 -2.32 -3.07
N GLY A 17 -13.44 -2.00 -2.63
CA GLY A 17 -13.88 -0.61 -2.50
C GLY A 17 -13.10 0.20 -1.46
N ALA A 18 -12.60 -0.43 -0.38
CA ALA A 18 -11.72 0.24 0.58
C ALA A 18 -10.33 0.51 -0.02
N LEU A 19 -9.78 -0.43 -0.79
CA LEU A 19 -8.53 -0.22 -1.53
C LEU A 19 -8.69 0.86 -2.61
N SER A 20 -9.82 0.88 -3.32
CA SER A 20 -10.14 1.90 -4.33
C SER A 20 -10.17 3.29 -3.72
N ARG A 21 -10.83 3.47 -2.57
CA ARG A 21 -10.80 4.75 -1.86
C ARG A 21 -9.38 5.19 -1.51
N LEU A 22 -8.56 4.26 -1.00
CA LEU A 22 -7.17 4.54 -0.64
C LEU A 22 -6.35 5.02 -1.85
N GLU A 23 -6.47 4.36 -3.01
CA GLU A 23 -5.77 4.75 -4.24
C GLU A 23 -6.20 6.13 -4.77
N HIS A 24 -7.45 6.51 -4.54
CA HIS A 24 -7.97 7.85 -4.86
C HIS A 24 -7.65 8.90 -3.77
N GLY A 25 -6.73 8.59 -2.85
CA GLY A 25 -6.32 9.50 -1.78
C GLY A 25 -7.39 9.71 -0.70
N ARG A 26 -8.39 8.84 -0.61
CA ARG A 26 -9.44 8.90 0.41
C ARG A 26 -9.08 8.01 1.59
N GLY A 27 -8.68 8.65 2.68
CA GLY A 27 -8.33 8.01 3.96
C GLY A 27 -6.82 8.01 4.22
N VAL A 28 -6.45 7.96 5.50
CA VAL A 28 -5.06 7.85 5.94
C VAL A 28 -4.79 6.39 6.30
N PRO A 29 -3.91 5.67 5.58
CA PRO A 29 -3.59 4.30 5.92
C PRO A 29 -2.80 4.24 7.22
N THR A 30 -3.08 3.23 8.04
CA THR A 30 -2.25 2.92 9.21
C THR A 30 -1.01 2.14 8.78
N LEU A 31 0.06 2.17 9.57
CA LEU A 31 1.27 1.37 9.31
C LEU A 31 0.94 -0.13 9.13
N PRO A 32 0.12 -0.78 9.98
CA PRO A 32 -0.24 -2.19 9.76
C PRO A 32 -0.97 -2.46 8.45
N LEU A 33 -1.73 -1.49 7.92
CA LEU A 33 -2.35 -1.64 6.60
C LEU A 33 -1.30 -1.57 5.48
N LEU A 34 -0.34 -0.65 5.58
CA LEU A 34 0.75 -0.52 4.61
C LEU A 34 1.61 -1.79 4.56
N GLU A 35 1.88 -2.42 5.69
CA GLU A 35 2.61 -3.70 5.78
C GLU A 35 1.88 -4.82 5.04
N ARG A 36 0.57 -4.97 5.26
CA ARG A 36 -0.23 -6.00 4.58
C ARG A 36 -0.31 -5.76 3.08
N LEU A 37 -0.41 -4.50 2.65
CA LEU A 37 -0.39 -4.14 1.22
C LEU A 37 0.96 -4.47 0.59
N ALA A 38 2.06 -4.18 1.27
CA ALA A 38 3.41 -4.53 0.80
C ALA A 38 3.57 -6.06 0.62
N ALA A 39 3.10 -6.84 1.60
CA ALA A 39 3.09 -8.29 1.54
C ALA A 39 2.22 -8.81 0.37
N ALA A 40 1.00 -8.29 0.22
CA ALA A 40 0.08 -8.65 -0.86
C ALA A 40 0.69 -8.40 -2.26
N MET A 41 1.43 -7.30 -2.41
CA MET A 41 2.08 -6.91 -3.66
C MET A 41 3.49 -7.48 -3.83
N SER A 42 3.97 -8.34 -2.91
CA SER A 42 5.36 -8.84 -2.90
C SER A 42 6.39 -7.73 -3.06
N SER A 43 6.18 -6.62 -2.35
CA SER A 43 6.93 -5.37 -2.48
C SER A 43 7.57 -4.97 -1.15
N ASN A 44 8.68 -4.25 -1.22
CA ASN A 44 9.27 -3.57 -0.08
C ASN A 44 8.51 -2.27 0.19
N LEU A 45 8.13 -2.05 1.46
CA LEU A 45 7.57 -0.79 1.94
C LEU A 45 8.70 0.16 2.34
N LEU A 46 8.80 1.31 1.68
CA LEU A 46 9.71 2.38 2.05
C LEU A 46 8.93 3.59 2.52
N ILE A 47 9.29 4.08 3.69
CA ILE A 47 8.72 5.25 4.32
C ILE A 47 9.82 6.30 4.45
N ALA A 48 9.61 7.47 3.85
CA ALA A 48 10.49 8.62 4.01
C ALA A 48 9.76 9.72 4.78
N LEU A 49 10.43 10.23 5.81
CA LEU A 49 9.98 11.33 6.66
C LEU A 49 10.93 12.50 6.45
N SER A 50 10.38 13.68 6.15
CA SER A 50 11.15 14.91 6.03
C SER A 50 10.91 15.82 7.23
N PRO A 51 11.91 16.61 7.67
CA PRO A 51 11.76 17.53 8.80
C PRO A 51 10.63 18.56 8.64
N HIS A 52 10.23 18.86 7.41
CA HIS A 52 9.20 19.84 7.09
C HIS A 52 7.78 19.27 7.03
N GLY A 53 7.58 18.03 7.50
CA GLY A 53 6.27 17.39 7.59
C GLY A 53 5.87 16.58 6.36
N ASP A 54 6.71 16.56 5.31
CA ASP A 54 6.46 15.70 4.16
C ASP A 54 6.69 14.23 4.51
N PHE A 55 5.70 13.40 4.18
CA PHE A 55 5.74 11.96 4.34
C PHE A 55 5.52 11.29 2.99
N ARG A 56 6.39 10.34 2.63
CA ARG A 56 6.29 9.59 1.38
C ARG A 56 6.26 8.09 1.66
N VAL A 57 5.29 7.42 1.06
CA VAL A 57 5.20 5.95 1.02
C VAL A 57 5.53 5.50 -0.40
N VAL A 58 6.45 4.55 -0.52
CA VAL A 58 6.80 3.94 -1.80
C VAL A 58 6.81 2.42 -1.64
N PHE A 59 6.10 1.72 -2.52
CA PHE A 59 6.23 0.28 -2.69
C PHE A 59 7.24 0.02 -3.81
N ARG A 60 8.29 -0.75 -3.54
CA ARG A 60 9.30 -1.10 -4.55
C ARG A 60 9.36 -2.61 -4.71
N THR A 61 9.39 -3.07 -5.96
CA THR A 61 9.68 -4.47 -6.25
C THR A 61 11.08 -4.81 -5.74
N PRO A 62 11.27 -5.93 -5.00
CA PRO A 62 12.58 -6.36 -4.55
C PRO A 62 13.51 -6.59 -5.76
N VAL A 63 14.75 -6.11 -5.67
CA VAL A 63 15.81 -6.49 -6.60
C VAL A 63 16.33 -7.85 -6.14
N ARG A 64 16.35 -8.84 -7.03
CA ARG A 64 16.96 -10.16 -6.75
C ARG A 64 18.48 -10.06 -6.68
#